data_AF-A0AAW4WAE7-F1
#
_entry.id   AF-A0AAW4WAE7-F1
#
_cell.length_a   1.000
_cell.length_b   1.000
_cell.length_c   1.000
_cell.angle_alpha   90.00
_cell.angle_beta   90.00
_cell.angle_gamma   90.00
#
_symmetry.space_group_name_H-M   'P 1'
#
loop_
_entity.id
_entity.type
_entity.pdbx_description
1 polymer ?
#
loop_
_entity_poly.entity_id
_entity_poly.type
_entity_poly.pdbx_seq_one_letter_code
_entity_poly.pdbx_strand_id
1 'polypeptide(L)' 'MAVRRTYYRDRWNEKKVWEVVKLVGGYYLRQYISGQQVGRGMKTSKKFIKSIGVFEFEEVGGIAG' A
#
# COMPACT_ATOMS: atom_id res chain seq x y z
N MET A 1 19.44 3.14 6.72
CA MET A 1 18.75 3.00 5.42
C MET A 1 17.32 3.46 5.56
N ALA A 2 16.89 4.45 4.77
CA ALA A 2 15.50 4.90 4.79
C ALA A 2 14.58 3.82 4.22
N VAL A 3 13.52 3.48 4.95
CA VAL A 3 12.49 2.55 4.48
C VAL A 3 11.68 3.24 3.38
N ARG A 4 11.74 2.73 2.15
CA ARG A 4 10.99 3.29 1.02
C ARG A 4 9.52 2.89 1.12
N ARG A 5 8.64 3.89 1.17
CA ARG A 5 7.19 3.76 1.20
C ARG A 5 6.63 4.33 -0.10
N THR A 6 5.61 3.67 -0.64
CA THR A 6 4.86 4.14 -1.80
C THR A 6 3.38 3.94 -1.53
N TYR A 7 2.55 4.91 -1.92
CA TYR A 7 1.12 4.89 -1.70
C TYR A 7 0.39 4.78 -3.02
N TYR A 8 -0.65 3.96 -3.05
CA TYR A 8 -1.43 3.69 -4.25
C TYR A 8 -2.92 3.86 -3.96
N ARG A 9 -3.63 4.70 -4.71
CA ARG A 9 -5.09 4.85 -4.58
C ARG A 9 -5.79 3.65 -5.20
N ASP A 10 -6.68 3.03 -4.45
CA ASP A 10 -7.44 1.87 -4.94
C ASP A 10 -8.37 2.31 -6.09
N ARG A 11 -8.32 1.58 -7.21
CA ARG A 11 -9.10 1.90 -8.42
C ARG A 11 -10.61 1.69 -8.29
N TRP A 12 -11.06 0.95 -7.26
CA TRP A 12 -12.48 0.67 -7.03
C TRP A 12 -13.04 1.44 -5.84
N ASN A 13 -12.17 1.98 -4.98
CA ASN A 13 -12.56 2.80 -3.85
C ASN A 13 -11.60 3.99 -3.71
N GLU A 14 -12.02 5.15 -4.17
CA GLU A 14 -11.21 6.38 -4.16
C GLU A 14 -10.77 6.82 -2.75
N LYS A 15 -11.53 6.44 -1.72
CA LYS A 15 -11.19 6.72 -0.32
C LYS A 15 -10.19 5.74 0.25
N LYS A 16 -9.86 4.67 -0.48
CA LYS A 16 -8.93 3.63 -0.05
C LYS A 16 -7.55 3.86 -0.64
N VAL A 17 -6.54 3.77 0.21
CA VAL A 17 -5.13 3.87 -0.16
C VAL A 17 -4.39 2.65 0.36
N TRP A 18 -3.55 2.07 -0.49
CA TRP A 18 -2.61 1.02 -0.16
C TRP A 18 -1.24 1.64 0.14
N GLU A 19 -0.66 1.35 1.30
CA GLU A 19 0.73 1.67 1.60
C GLU A 19 1.58 0.42 1.38
N VAL A 20 2.53 0.52 0.45
CA VAL A 20 3.52 -0.52 0.16
C VAL A 20 4.87 -0.09 0.70
N VAL A 21 5.39 -0.84 1.66
CA VAL A 21 6.67 -0.59 2.30
C VAL A 21 7.67 -1.65 1.87
N LYS A 22 8.81 -1.23 1.29
CA LYS A 22 9.89 -2.16 0.95
C LYS A 22 10.76 -2.43 2.18
N LEU A 23 10.80 -3.69 2.62
CA LEU A 23 11.63 -4.18 3.71
C LEU A 23 12.86 -4.91 3.16
N VAL A 24 13.87 -5.13 4.01
CA VAL A 24 14.95 -6.09 3.69
C VAL A 24 14.35 -7.49 3.68
N GLY A 25 14.32 -8.12 2.50
CA GLY A 25 13.79 -9.48 2.32
C GLY A 25 12.27 -9.59 2.18
N GLY A 26 11.53 -8.48 1.96
CA GLY A 26 10.09 -8.57 1.74
C GLY A 26 9.40 -7.23 1.58
N TYR A 27 8.08 -7.26 1.69
CA TYR A 27 7.24 -6.06 1.65
C TYR A 27 6.29 -6.06 2.84
N TYR A 28 5.88 -4.88 3.28
CA TYR A 28 4.77 -4.71 4.20
C TYR A 28 3.65 -3.98 3.47
N LEU A 29 2.42 -4.44 3.64
CA LEU A 29 1.25 -3.89 2.99
C LEU A 29 0.26 -3.41 4.06
N ARG A 30 -0.13 -2.14 4.01
CA ARG A 30 -1.20 -1.57 4.83
C ARG A 30 -2.30 -1.01 3.95
N GLN A 31 -3.49 -0.93 4.53
CA GLN A 31 -4.68 -0.37 3.90
C GLN A 31 -5.18 0.77 4.76
N TYR A 32 -5.55 1.85 4.11
CA TYR A 32 -6.19 3.01 4.72
C TYR A 32 -7.51 3.24 4.00
N ILE A 33 -8.59 3.52 4.74
CA ILE A 33 -9.88 3.92 4.18
C ILE A 33 -10.28 5.21 4.88
N SER A 34 -10.52 6.27 4.11
CA SER A 34 -10.85 7.60 4.62
C SER A 34 -9.84 8.08 5.68
N GLY A 35 -8.53 8.03 5.36
CA GLY A 35 -7.48 8.44 6.29
C GLY A 35 -7.10 7.42 7.37
N GLN A 36 -7.96 6.45 7.68
CA GLN A 36 -7.78 5.57 8.83
C GLN A 36 -7.21 4.21 8.43
N GLN A 37 -6.22 3.72 9.18
CA GLN A 37 -5.64 2.40 8.95
C GLN A 37 -6.68 1.31 9.25
N VAL A 38 -6.91 0.44 8.28
CA VAL A 38 -7.79 -0.73 8.43
C VAL A 38 -6.96 -1.98 8.68
N GLY A 39 -7.17 -2.60 9.84
CA GLY A 39 -6.39 -3.76 10.28
C GLY A 39 -4.95 -3.41 10.63
N ARG A 40 -4.12 -4.43 10.88
CA ARG A 40 -2.72 -4.25 11.32
C ARG A 40 -1.72 -4.08 10.17
N GLY A 41 -2.14 -4.37 8.94
CA GLY A 41 -1.24 -4.61 7.82
C GLY A 41 -0.60 -5.99 7.87
N MET A 42 0.10 -6.38 6.80
CA MET A 42 0.73 -7.69 6.70
C MET A 42 2.08 -7.66 6.00
N LYS A 43 3.01 -8.50 6.47
CA LYS A 43 4.24 -8.81 5.74
C LYS A 43 3.89 -9.74 4.58
N THR A 44 4.30 -9.38 3.37
CA THR A 44 3.99 -10.11 2.15
C THR A 44 5.16 -10.05 1.16
N SER A 45 4.98 -10.65 -0.01
CA SER A 45 5.96 -10.68 -1.08
C SER A 45 5.60 -9.72 -2.21
N LYS A 46 6.61 -9.33 -3.02
CA LYS A 46 6.37 -8.56 -4.25
C LYS A 46 5.41 -9.27 -5.20
N LYS A 47 5.51 -10.60 -5.30
CA LYS A 47 4.67 -11.43 -6.18
C LYS A 47 3.20 -11.32 -5.81
N PHE A 48 2.88 -11.37 -4.51
CA PHE A 48 1.51 -11.23 -4.03
C PHE A 48 0.95 -9.83 -4.29
N ILE A 49 1.72 -8.77 -4.03
CA ILE A 49 1.27 -7.40 -4.30
C ILE A 49 1.01 -7.19 -5.81
N LYS A 50 1.84 -7.80 -6.66
CA LYS A 50 1.64 -7.78 -8.12
C LYS A 50 0.37 -8.55 -8.53
N SER A 51 0.08 -9.70 -7.92
CA SER A 51 -1.11 -10.50 -8.28
C SER A 51 -2.43 -9.80 -7.96
N ILE A 52 -2.45 -8.90 -6.97
CA ILE A 52 -3.62 -8.07 -6.65
C ILE A 52 -3.64 -6.73 -7.42
N GLY A 53 -2.66 -6.48 -8.29
CA GLY A 53 -2.62 -5.32 -9.18
C GLY A 53 -2.24 -3.98 -8.53
N VAL A 54 -1.86 -3.95 -7.25
CA VAL A 54 -1.62 -2.68 -6.51
C VAL A 54 -0.54 -1.80 -7.17
N PHE A 55 0.46 -2.40 -7.83
CA PHE A 55 1.49 -1.63 -8.53
C PHE A 55 1.02 -0.91 -9.80
N GLU A 56 -0.17 -1.25 -10.30
CA GLU A 56 -0.77 -0.64 -11.51
C GLU A 56 -1.75 0.49 -11.16
N PHE A 57 -1.97 0.72 -9.87
CA PHE A 57 -2.85 1.77 -9.39
C PHE A 57 -2.17 3.15 -9.45
N GLU A 58 -2.97 4.20 -9.33
CA GLU A 58 -2.48 5.57 -9.27
C GLU A 58 -1.57 5.74 -8.05
N GLU A 59 -0.30 6.07 -8.28
CA GLU A 59 0.62 6.43 -7.21
C GLU A 59 0.24 7.81 -6.66
N VAL A 60 0.07 7.90 -5.34
CA VAL A 60 -0.31 9.13 -4.63
C VAL A 60 0.77 9.52 -3.63
N GLY A 61 0.81 10.81 -3.27
CA GLY A 61 1.83 11.34 -2.35
C GLY A 61 1.68 10.88 -0.88
N GLY A 62 0.57 10.24 -0.53
CA GLY A 62 0.28 9.83 0.85
C GLY A 62 -1.17 9.43 1.07
N ILE A 63 -1.57 9.39 2.33
CA ILE A 63 -2.94 9.14 2.74
C ILE A 63 -3.61 10.50 2.93
N ALA A 64 -4.68 10.78 2.17
CA ALA A 64 -5.54 11.92 2.44
C ALA A 64 -6.42 11.60 3.66
N GLY A 65 -6.34 12.44 4.69
CA GLY A 65 -7.18 12.39 5.89
C GLY A 65 -8.58 12.94 5.62
#